data_AF-A0A2M7UCS4-F1
#
_entry.id   AF-A0A2M7UCS4-F1
#
_cell.length_a   1.000
_cell.length_b   1.000
_cell.length_c   1.000
_cell.angle_alpha   90.00
_cell.angle_beta   90.00
_cell.angle_gamma   90.00
#
_symmetry.space_group_name_H-M   'P 1'
#
loop_
_entity.id
_entity.type
_entity.pdbx_description
1 polymer ?
#
loop_
_entity_poly.entity_id
_entity_poly.type
_entity_poly.pdbx_seq_one_letter_code
_entity_poly.pdbx_strand_id
1 'polypeptide(L)'
;PDANGPEDVSPWAGTLSSVMSLIMISAIFSFIASKLCASKVWIVWLIGAALAAIAAIMAAAAIVMAAKIMGEHGQALLGGLYIIGGVLALASAVMAYSGYNKLGTTQPAVEVMWLAAGAGVISMMGSMFAGK
;
A
#
# COMPACT_ATOMS: atom_id res chain seq x y z
N PRO A 1 -29.96 -21.66 19.29
CA PRO A 1 -28.55 -22.09 19.26
C PRO A 1 -28.44 -23.26 18.26
N ASP A 2 -28.36 -22.91 16.98
CA ASP A 2 -28.23 -23.86 15.88
C ASP A 2 -27.33 -23.24 14.79
N ALA A 3 -26.60 -24.13 14.13
CA ALA A 3 -25.68 -23.91 13.00
C ALA A 3 -24.27 -23.39 13.35
N ASN A 4 -23.53 -24.21 14.10
CA ASN A 4 -22.10 -24.45 13.83
C ASN A 4 -21.95 -25.10 12.43
N GLY A 5 -22.38 -24.42 11.36
CA GLY A 5 -21.86 -24.73 10.03
C GLY A 5 -20.38 -24.36 10.03
N PRO A 6 -19.49 -25.11 9.36
CA PRO A 6 -18.14 -24.61 9.13
C PRO A 6 -18.31 -23.22 8.52
N GLU A 7 -17.80 -22.19 9.20
CA GLU A 7 -17.70 -20.87 8.58
C GLU A 7 -17.02 -21.12 7.24
N ASP A 8 -17.72 -20.84 6.14
CA ASP A 8 -17.19 -20.90 4.78
C ASP A 8 -16.24 -19.71 4.62
N VAL A 9 -15.18 -19.71 5.44
CA VAL A 9 -14.10 -18.73 5.38
C VAL A 9 -13.23 -19.14 4.23
N SER A 10 -13.26 -18.32 3.19
CA SER A 10 -12.44 -18.54 2.02
C SER A 10 -10.95 -18.63 2.43
N PRO A 11 -10.20 -19.62 1.92
CA PRO A 11 -8.82 -19.88 2.35
C PRO A 11 -7.86 -18.70 2.08
N TRP A 12 -8.28 -17.75 1.24
CA TRP A 12 -7.56 -16.54 0.87
C TRP A 12 -7.88 -15.32 1.74
N ALA A 13 -8.89 -15.37 2.62
CA ALA A 13 -9.31 -14.23 3.44
C ALA A 13 -8.17 -13.71 4.36
N GLY A 14 -7.38 -14.63 4.93
CA GLY A 14 -6.21 -14.28 5.75
C GLY A 14 -5.11 -13.57 4.93
N THR A 15 -4.88 -14.02 3.70
CA THR A 15 -3.91 -13.41 2.78
C THR A 15 -4.37 -12.01 2.36
N LEU A 16 -5.67 -11.83 2.09
CA LEU A 16 -6.24 -10.52 1.76
C LEU A 16 -6.11 -9.50 2.89
N SER A 17 -6.43 -9.90 4.12
CA SER A 17 -6.25 -9.04 5.29
C SER A 17 -4.79 -8.61 5.45
N SER A 18 -3.86 -9.53 5.21
CA SER A 18 -2.42 -9.25 5.23
C SER A 18 -2.02 -8.25 4.14
N VAL A 19 -2.47 -8.44 2.90
CA VAL A 19 -2.20 -7.52 1.77
C VAL A 19 -2.76 -6.12 2.05
N MET A 20 -3.98 -6.02 2.57
CA MET A 20 -4.58 -4.73 2.94
C MET A 20 -3.75 -4.01 4.01
N SER A 21 -3.33 -4.72 5.06
CA SER A 21 -2.50 -4.15 6.13
C SER A 21 -1.16 -3.64 5.60
N LEU A 22 -0.52 -4.37 4.70
CA LEU A 22 0.76 -3.99 4.10
C LEU A 22 0.64 -2.75 3.23
N ILE A 23 -0.43 -2.65 2.43
CA ILE A 23 -0.70 -1.46 1.61
C ILE A 23 -0.95 -0.25 2.50
N MET A 24 -1.74 -0.39 3.57
CA MET A 24 -2.00 0.71 4.51
C MET A 24 -0.74 1.16 5.24
N ILE A 25 0.06 0.24 5.79
CA ILE A 25 1.29 0.57 6.51
C ILE A 25 2.30 1.21 5.54
N SER A 26 2.43 0.67 4.33
CA SER A 26 3.26 1.25 3.28
C SER A 26 2.82 2.68 2.96
N ALA A 27 1.53 2.94 2.80
CA ALA A 27 1.00 4.27 2.54
C ALA A 27 1.28 5.27 3.69
N ILE A 28 1.14 4.83 4.95
CA ILE A 28 1.47 5.64 6.13
C ILE A 28 2.97 5.95 6.16
N PHE A 29 3.83 4.96 5.91
CA PHE A 29 5.27 5.15 5.88
C PHE A 29 5.70 6.07 4.73
N SER A 30 5.11 5.93 3.55
CA SER A 30 5.33 6.85 2.42
C SER A 30 4.93 8.29 2.76
N PHE A 31 3.83 8.49 3.48
CA PHE A 31 3.42 9.82 3.95
C PHE A 31 4.44 10.42 4.92
N ILE A 32 4.84 9.67 5.95
CA ILE A 32 5.84 10.12 6.93
C ILE A 32 7.18 10.38 6.24
N ALA A 33 7.61 9.47 5.35
CA ALA A 33 8.82 9.61 4.57
C ALA A 33 8.79 10.88 3.71
N SER A 34 7.67 11.23 3.09
CA SER A 34 7.54 12.45 2.28
C SER A 34 7.78 13.73 3.10
N LYS A 35 7.38 13.74 4.38
CA LYS A 35 7.60 14.87 5.29
C LYS A 35 9.06 14.94 5.76
N LEU A 36 9.67 13.79 6.04
CA LEU A 36 11.06 13.71 6.46
C LEU A 36 12.02 14.05 5.31
N CYS A 37 11.76 13.55 4.11
CA CYS A 37 12.52 13.85 2.90
C CYS A 37 12.39 15.31 2.44
N ALA A 38 11.37 16.05 2.90
CA ALA A 38 11.25 17.49 2.65
C ALA A 38 12.15 18.34 3.56
N SER A 39 12.79 17.74 4.57
CA SER A 39 13.70 18.44 5.47
C SER A 39 15.03 18.77 4.77
N LYS A 40 15.56 19.97 5.03
CA LYS A 40 16.90 20.40 4.57
C LYS A 40 18.04 19.82 5.43
N VAL A 41 17.71 19.16 6.54
CA VAL A 41 18.71 18.53 7.42
C VAL A 41 19.06 17.15 6.84
N TRP A 42 20.31 16.98 6.43
CA TRP A 42 20.78 15.76 5.73
C TRP A 42 20.49 14.46 6.49
N ILE A 43 20.62 14.47 7.83
CA ILE A 43 20.31 13.31 8.68
C ILE A 43 18.82 12.95 8.62
N VAL A 44 17.95 13.97 8.68
CA VAL A 44 16.49 13.77 8.64
C VAL A 44 16.05 13.27 7.27
N TRP A 45 16.71 13.76 6.22
CA TRP A 45 16.50 13.25 4.86
C TRP A 45 16.88 11.77 4.74
N LEU A 46 18.04 11.35 5.27
CA LEU A 46 18.45 9.94 5.25
C LEU A 46 17.47 9.02 5.97
N ILE A 47 16.92 9.47 7.10
CA ILE A 47 15.89 8.72 7.83
C ILE A 47 14.61 8.61 6.98
N GLY A 48 14.19 9.70 6.33
CA GLY A 48 13.04 9.68 5.41
C GLY A 48 13.26 8.75 4.21
N ALA A 49 14.46 8.79 3.62
CA ALA A 49 14.86 7.92 2.52
C ALA A 49 14.85 6.44 2.90
N ALA A 50 15.37 6.09 4.09
CA ALA A 50 15.31 4.74 4.61
C ALA A 50 13.86 4.28 4.83
N LEU A 51 13.00 5.16 5.35
CA LEU A 51 11.58 4.86 5.58
C LEU A 51 10.81 4.66 4.25
N ALA A 52 11.11 5.47 3.24
CA ALA A 52 10.56 5.30 1.88
C ALA A 52 10.99 3.96 1.25
N ALA A 53 12.25 3.55 1.44
CA ALA A 53 12.74 2.27 0.94
C ALA A 53 11.99 1.09 1.59
N ILE A 54 11.75 1.15 2.91
CA ILE A 54 10.96 0.13 3.62
C ILE A 54 9.52 0.11 3.09
N ALA A 55 8.90 1.28 2.91
CA ALA A 55 7.56 1.40 2.35
C ALA A 55 7.45 0.77 0.95
N ALA A 56 8.45 0.99 0.09
CA ALA A 56 8.50 0.41 -1.24
C ALA A 56 8.63 -1.12 -1.21
N ILE A 57 9.46 -1.67 -0.33
CA ILE A 57 9.61 -3.13 -0.16
C ILE A 57 8.28 -3.75 0.30
N MET A 58 7.59 -3.11 1.25
CA MET A 58 6.29 -3.59 1.73
C MET A 58 5.21 -3.54 0.64
N ALA A 59 5.18 -2.48 -0.17
CA ALA A 59 4.28 -2.40 -1.32
C ALA A 59 4.56 -3.49 -2.36
N ALA A 60 5.83 -3.74 -2.67
CA ALA A 60 6.22 -4.83 -3.56
C ALA A 60 5.79 -6.20 -3.03
N ALA A 61 5.97 -6.47 -1.73
CA ALA A 61 5.51 -7.71 -1.10
C ALA A 61 3.97 -7.86 -1.20
N ALA A 62 3.22 -6.79 -1.01
CA ALA A 62 1.77 -6.78 -1.17
C ALA A 62 1.32 -7.10 -2.60
N ILE A 63 2.01 -6.55 -3.61
CA ILE A 63 1.76 -6.87 -5.03
C ILE A 63 2.00 -8.36 -5.31
N VAL A 64 3.11 -8.92 -4.82
CA VAL A 64 3.43 -10.35 -5.01
C VAL A 64 2.36 -11.25 -4.37
N MET A 65 1.90 -10.92 -3.17
CA MET A 65 0.82 -11.65 -2.51
C MET A 65 -0.52 -11.51 -3.25
N ALA A 66 -0.83 -10.33 -3.78
CA ALA A 66 -2.02 -10.12 -4.60
C ALA A 66 -1.97 -10.92 -5.92
N ALA A 67 -0.79 -11.03 -6.54
CA ALA A 67 -0.58 -11.87 -7.72
C ALA A 67 -0.73 -13.36 -7.40
N LYS A 68 -0.27 -13.81 -6.22
CA LYS A 68 -0.51 -15.18 -5.75
C LYS A 68 -2.00 -15.48 -5.59
N ILE A 69 -2.80 -14.56 -5.04
CA ILE A 69 -4.25 -14.74 -4.92
C ILE A 69 -4.92 -14.92 -6.29
N MET A 70 -4.46 -14.15 -7.28
CA MET A 70 -4.94 -14.27 -8.66
C MET A 70 -4.60 -15.63 -9.28
N GLY A 71 -3.37 -16.12 -9.08
CA GLY A 71 -2.91 -17.39 -9.65
C GLY A 71 -3.40 -18.65 -8.93
N GLU A 72 -3.48 -18.63 -7.60
CA GLU A 72 -3.77 -19.81 -6.76
C GLU A 72 -5.26 -19.98 -6.47
N HIS A 73 -6.04 -18.89 -6.47
CA HIS A 73 -7.46 -18.92 -6.10
C HIS A 73 -8.41 -18.46 -7.21
N GLY A 74 -7.90 -18.11 -8.40
CA GLY A 74 -8.72 -17.65 -9.54
C GLY A 74 -9.44 -16.32 -9.31
N GLN A 75 -9.13 -15.62 -8.22
CA GLN A 75 -9.77 -14.37 -7.81
C GLN A 75 -9.12 -13.16 -8.51
N ALA A 76 -9.25 -13.12 -9.84
CA ALA A 76 -8.59 -12.11 -10.67
C ALA A 76 -9.05 -10.67 -10.38
N LEU A 77 -10.31 -10.47 -10.00
CA LEU A 77 -10.84 -9.14 -9.70
C LEU A 77 -10.30 -8.60 -8.38
N LEU A 78 -10.29 -9.43 -7.32
CA LEU A 78 -9.71 -9.08 -6.02
C LEU A 78 -8.20 -8.88 -6.12
N GLY A 79 -7.48 -9.86 -6.68
CA GLY A 79 -6.04 -9.74 -6.90
C GLY A 79 -5.67 -8.50 -7.71
N GLY A 80 -6.45 -8.18 -8.76
CA GLY A 80 -6.26 -6.99 -9.58
C GLY A 80 -6.40 -5.68 -8.79
N LEU A 81 -7.42 -5.55 -7.94
CA LEU A 81 -7.61 -4.37 -7.08
C LEU A 81 -6.44 -4.17 -6.12
N TYR A 82 -5.97 -5.23 -5.49
CA TYR A 82 -4.83 -5.15 -4.57
C TYR A 82 -3.50 -4.89 -5.28
N ILE A 83 -3.32 -5.39 -6.51
CA ILE A 83 -2.16 -5.02 -7.35
C ILE A 83 -2.21 -3.53 -7.67
N ILE A 84 -3.36 -2.98 -8.06
CA ILE A 84 -3.50 -1.55 -8.33
C ILE A 84 -3.19 -0.74 -7.06
N GLY A 85 -3.78 -1.10 -5.91
CA GLY A 85 -3.51 -0.45 -4.63
C GLY A 85 -2.02 -0.53 -4.23
N GLY A 86 -1.38 -1.68 -4.44
CA GLY A 86 0.04 -1.89 -4.20
C GLY A 86 0.94 -1.06 -5.13
N VAL A 87 0.58 -0.94 -6.42
CA VAL A 87 1.31 -0.10 -7.38
C VAL A 87 1.19 1.38 -7.03
N LEU A 88 0.02 1.83 -6.58
CA LEU A 88 -0.15 3.21 -6.09
C LEU A 88 0.67 3.46 -4.81
N ALA A 89 0.71 2.50 -3.89
CA ALA A 89 1.54 2.57 -2.69
C ALA A 89 3.04 2.62 -3.05
N LEU A 90 3.49 1.79 -4.00
CA LEU A 90 4.86 1.80 -4.51
C LEU A 90 5.21 3.15 -5.16
N ALA A 91 4.34 3.67 -6.03
CA ALA A 91 4.51 4.98 -6.66
C ALA A 91 4.59 6.11 -5.61
N SER A 92 3.79 6.03 -4.55
CA SER A 92 3.83 6.97 -3.43
C SER A 92 5.18 6.95 -2.70
N ALA A 93 5.78 5.76 -2.49
CA ALA A 93 7.07 5.60 -1.83
C ALA A 93 8.22 6.16 -2.68
N VAL A 94 8.17 5.92 -4.00
CA VAL A 94 9.14 6.46 -4.96
C VAL A 94 9.04 8.00 -5.02
N MET A 95 7.83 8.55 -5.03
CA MET A 95 7.64 9.99 -5.02
C MET A 95 8.07 10.64 -3.70
N ALA A 96 7.86 9.96 -2.56
CA ALA A 96 8.38 10.41 -1.27
C ALA A 96 9.91 10.52 -1.27
N TYR A 97 10.63 9.66 -2.00
CA TYR A 97 12.07 9.74 -2.18
C TYR A 97 12.49 10.89 -3.12
N SER A 98 11.74 11.12 -4.19
CA SER A 98 12.03 12.13 -5.22
C SER A 98 11.91 13.60 -4.74
N GLY A 99 11.35 13.83 -3.55
CA GLY A 99 11.11 15.15 -2.96
C GLY A 99 12.36 16.03 -2.77
N TYR A 100 13.56 15.51 -3.02
CA TYR A 100 14.82 16.25 -2.84
C TYR A 100 15.29 17.05 -4.07
N ASN A 101 14.74 16.84 -5.28
CA ASN A 101 15.39 17.33 -6.51
C ASN A 101 14.60 18.31 -7.38
N LYS A 102 13.53 18.94 -6.89
CA LYS A 102 12.92 20.07 -7.63
C LYS A 102 12.89 21.34 -6.80
N LEU A 103 13.74 22.27 -7.23
CA LEU A 103 13.67 23.69 -6.94
C LEU A 103 12.21 24.17 -6.77
N GLY A 104 11.87 24.68 -5.60
CA GLY A 104 10.80 25.67 -5.43
C GLY A 104 9.34 25.22 -5.61
N THR A 105 9.04 24.00 -6.04
CA THR A 105 7.65 23.53 -6.18
C THR A 105 7.19 22.78 -4.94
N THR A 106 6.50 23.50 -4.05
CA THR A 106 5.70 22.96 -2.95
C THR A 106 4.57 22.08 -3.47
N GLN A 107 4.79 20.78 -3.73
CA GLN A 107 3.66 19.86 -3.97
C GLN A 107 3.85 18.32 -3.88
N PRO A 108 5.02 17.71 -3.58
CA PRO A 108 5.11 16.24 -3.58
C PRO A 108 4.26 15.58 -2.47
N ALA A 109 4.06 16.27 -1.34
CA ALA A 109 3.28 15.72 -0.23
C ALA A 109 1.78 15.57 -0.55
N VAL A 110 1.21 16.40 -1.44
CA VAL A 110 -0.22 16.32 -1.79
C VAL A 110 -0.47 15.15 -2.74
N GLU A 111 0.42 14.94 -3.71
CA GLU A 111 0.35 13.81 -4.65
C GLU A 111 0.55 12.46 -3.94
N VAL A 112 1.51 12.39 -3.01
CA VAL A 112 1.71 11.22 -2.14
C VAL A 112 0.46 10.95 -1.28
N MET A 113 -0.21 12.01 -0.79
CA MET A 113 -1.43 11.88 0.00
C MET A 113 -2.61 11.37 -0.82
N TRP A 114 -2.78 11.85 -2.06
CA TRP A 114 -3.84 11.35 -2.96
C TRP A 114 -3.61 9.91 -3.39
N LEU A 115 -2.36 9.50 -3.61
CA LEU A 115 -2.03 8.11 -3.94
C LEU A 115 -2.18 7.18 -2.73
N ALA A 116 -1.78 7.63 -1.55
CA ALA A 116 -2.00 6.92 -0.30
C ALA A 116 -3.50 6.77 0.01
N ALA A 117 -4.29 7.83 -0.19
CA ALA A 117 -5.74 7.81 -0.03
C ALA A 117 -6.40 6.90 -1.08
N GLY A 118 -5.97 6.94 -2.34
CA GLY A 118 -6.43 6.05 -3.41
C GLY A 118 -6.13 4.58 -3.10
N ALA A 119 -4.93 4.26 -2.63
CA ALA A 119 -4.56 2.92 -2.19
C ALA A 119 -5.40 2.46 -0.97
N GLY A 120 -5.73 3.37 -0.05
CA GLY A 120 -6.63 3.10 1.07
C GLY A 120 -8.06 2.81 0.61
N VAL A 121 -8.62 3.61 -0.29
CA VAL A 121 -9.99 3.41 -0.81
C VAL A 121 -10.08 2.13 -1.64
N ILE A 122 -9.10 1.84 -2.50
CA ILE A 122 -9.10 0.63 -3.33
C ILE A 122 -8.94 -0.63 -2.46
N SER A 123 -8.15 -0.56 -1.39
CA SER A 123 -8.00 -1.70 -0.47
C SER A 123 -9.26 -1.93 0.38
N MET A 124 -10.00 -0.87 0.75
CA MET A 124 -11.33 -0.97 1.36
C MET A 124 -12.40 -1.48 0.38
N MET A 125 -12.37 -1.06 -0.90
CA MET A 125 -13.26 -1.64 -1.91
C MET A 125 -12.97 -3.13 -2.12
N GLY A 126 -11.70 -3.52 -2.14
CA GLY A 126 -11.28 -4.92 -2.19
C GLY A 126 -11.84 -5.76 -1.04
N SER A 127 -11.84 -5.23 0.19
CA SER A 127 -12.41 -5.95 1.34
C SER A 127 -13.94 -6.08 1.29
N MET A 128 -14.64 -5.12 0.69
CA MET A 128 -16.09 -5.21 0.47
C MET A 128 -16.47 -6.23 -0.61
N PHE A 129 -15.64 -6.40 -1.65
CA PHE A 129 -15.83 -7.44 -2.66
C PHE A 129 -15.41 -8.84 -2.17
N ALA A 130 -14.53 -8.91 -1.17
CA ALA A 130 -14.06 -10.15 -0.57
C ALA A 130 -15.02 -10.76 0.46
N GLY A 131 -15.94 -9.96 1.00
CA GLY A 131 -16.87 -10.35 2.07
C GLY A 131 -18.24 -10.85 1.61
N LYS A 132 -18.38 -11.29 0.36
CA LYS A 132 -19.61 -11.85 -0.21
C LYS A 132 -19.36 -13.14 -0.96
#